data_AF-A0A7V3JMJ8-F1
#
_entry.id   AF-A0A7V3JMJ8-F1
#
_cell.length_a   1.000
_cell.length_b   1.000
_cell.length_c   1.000
_cell.angle_alpha   90.00
_cell.angle_beta   90.00
_cell.angle_gamma   90.00
#
_symmetry.space_group_name_H-M   'P 1'
#
loop_
_entity.id
_entity.type
_entity.pdbx_description
1 polymer ?
#
loop_
_entity_poly.entity_id
_entity_poly.type
_entity_poly.pdbx_seq_one_letter_code
_entity_poly.pdbx_strand_id
1 'polypeptide(L)'
;MYLTPEERQVGRENFYAAIGSRHLRRTKEKISSRDFLLQGIRKGIASRKGLGAYYFGYGEVKEPVRVGVIGTGDEGSVLIGALNPAYIEVRSIADLRPYSLHRAFHGEAGVSVRPGLLSVYGWKDET
;
A
#
# COMPACT_ATOMS: atom_id res chain seq x y z
N MET A 1 19.66 -21.83 -4.81
CA MET A 1 18.85 -22.67 -5.72
C MET A 1 19.66 -22.84 -7.01
N TYR A 2 20.08 -24.06 -7.35
CA TYR A 2 20.90 -24.33 -8.54
C TYR A 2 19.99 -24.81 -9.67
N LEU A 3 19.63 -23.90 -10.57
CA LEU A 3 18.81 -24.22 -11.74
C LEU A 3 19.70 -24.59 -12.93
N THR A 4 19.36 -25.68 -13.62
CA THR A 4 20.03 -26.04 -14.87
C THR A 4 19.80 -24.96 -15.93
N PRO A 5 20.63 -24.90 -17.00
CA PRO A 5 20.39 -23.98 -18.11
C PRO A 5 18.98 -24.13 -18.73
N GLU A 6 18.49 -25.35 -18.81
CA GLU A 6 17.18 -25.71 -19.37
C GLU A 6 16.04 -25.21 -18.47
N GLU A 7 16.12 -25.44 -17.15
CA GLU A 7 15.13 -24.96 -16.19
C GLU A 7 15.05 -23.43 -16.18
N ARG A 8 16.19 -22.75 -16.33
CA ARG A 8 16.22 -21.28 -16.49
C ARG A 8 15.54 -20.84 -17.79
N GLN A 9 15.71 -21.58 -18.88
CA GLN A 9 15.07 -21.27 -20.15
C GLN A 9 13.56 -21.48 -20.08
N VAL A 10 13.12 -22.62 -19.55
CA VAL A 10 11.69 -22.92 -19.32
C VAL A 10 11.06 -21.89 -18.38
N GLY A 11 11.76 -21.49 -17.32
CA GLY A 11 11.29 -20.42 -16.42
C GLY A 11 11.09 -19.08 -17.13
N ARG A 12 12.02 -18.69 -18.02
CA ARG A 12 11.88 -17.48 -18.86
C ARG A 12 10.69 -17.60 -19.81
N GLU A 13 10.54 -18.73 -20.50
CA GLU A 13 9.46 -18.97 -21.45
C GLU A 13 8.09 -18.96 -20.76
N ASN A 14 7.97 -19.61 -19.60
CA ASN A 14 6.76 -19.58 -18.78
C ASN A 14 6.43 -18.17 -18.30
N PHE A 15 7.42 -17.39 -17.86
CA PHE A 15 7.22 -16.00 -17.49
C PHE A 15 6.71 -15.15 -18.67
N TYR A 16 7.36 -15.27 -19.84
CA TYR A 16 6.94 -14.55 -21.06
C TYR A 16 5.55 -14.96 -21.54
N ALA A 17 5.23 -16.25 -21.49
CA ALA A 17 3.91 -16.77 -21.82
C ALA A 17 2.85 -16.25 -20.84
N ALA A 18 3.14 -16.21 -19.54
CA ALA A 18 2.25 -15.67 -18.53
C ALA A 18 1.96 -14.18 -18.78
N ILE A 19 2.98 -13.32 -18.85
CA ILE A 19 2.79 -11.87 -19.04
C ILE A 19 2.24 -11.49 -20.43
N GLY A 20 2.44 -12.36 -21.43
CA GLY A 20 1.88 -12.24 -22.78
C GLY A 20 0.50 -12.85 -22.93
N SER A 21 0.03 -13.61 -21.94
CA SER A 21 -1.25 -14.32 -22.00
C SER A 21 -2.42 -13.35 -22.11
N ARG A 22 -3.44 -13.77 -22.86
CA ARG A 22 -4.66 -13.00 -23.11
C ARG A 22 -5.44 -12.69 -21.81
N HIS A 23 -5.19 -13.44 -20.73
CA HIS A 23 -5.89 -13.31 -19.45
C HIS A 23 -5.36 -12.14 -18.59
N LEU A 24 -4.10 -11.72 -18.78
CA LEU A 24 -3.56 -10.49 -18.17
C LEU A 24 -3.86 -9.23 -19.02
N ARG A 25 -4.34 -9.39 -20.26
CA ARG A 25 -4.87 -8.30 -21.10
C ARG A 25 -6.29 -7.94 -20.65
N ARG A 26 -6.42 -7.26 -19.52
CA ARG A 26 -7.71 -6.77 -18.99
C ARG A 26 -8.20 -5.50 -19.72
N THR A 27 -8.09 -5.46 -21.04
CA THR A 27 -8.65 -4.40 -21.87
C THR A 27 -9.30 -5.04 -23.11
N LYS A 28 -10.50 -4.56 -23.49
CA LYS A 28 -11.23 -5.01 -24.70
C LYS A 28 -10.44 -4.76 -25.99
N GLU A 29 -9.39 -3.96 -25.94
CA GLU A 29 -8.53 -3.58 -27.06
C GLU A 29 -7.22 -4.38 -27.05
N LYS A 30 -6.66 -4.67 -28.23
CA LYS A 30 -5.37 -5.38 -28.39
C LYS A 30 -4.18 -4.47 -27.99
N ILE A 31 -4.09 -4.08 -26.73
CA ILE A 31 -2.96 -3.31 -26.20
C ILE A 31 -1.87 -4.29 -25.74
N SER A 32 -0.60 -4.01 -26.07
CA SER A 32 0.52 -4.81 -25.58
C SER A 32 0.73 -4.55 -24.07
N SER A 33 1.16 -5.55 -23.29
CA SER A 33 1.41 -5.39 -21.85
C SER A 33 2.43 -4.26 -21.57
N ARG A 34 3.40 -4.08 -22.48
CA ARG A 34 4.36 -2.97 -22.47
C ARG A 34 3.66 -1.62 -22.63
N ASP A 35 2.77 -1.48 -23.60
CA ASP A 35 2.05 -0.21 -23.83
C ASP A 35 1.08 0.08 -22.69
N PHE A 36 0.46 -0.95 -22.10
CA PHE A 36 -0.37 -0.81 -20.91
C PHE A 36 0.44 -0.31 -19.71
N LEU A 37 1.61 -0.91 -19.43
CA LEU A 37 2.51 -0.48 -18.36
C LEU A 37 3.06 0.93 -18.63
N LEU A 38 3.47 1.23 -19.85
CA LEU A 38 3.92 2.58 -20.24
C LEU A 38 2.79 3.62 -20.08
N GLN A 39 1.56 3.29 -20.47
CA GLN A 39 0.40 4.13 -20.23
C GLN A 39 0.12 4.29 -18.73
N GLY A 40 0.21 3.22 -17.95
CA GLY A 40 0.04 3.24 -16.50
C GLY A 40 1.12 4.04 -15.78
N ILE A 41 2.37 3.98 -16.23
CA ILE A 41 3.47 4.81 -15.74
C ILE A 41 3.20 6.28 -16.09
N ARG A 42 2.87 6.58 -17.35
CA ARG A 42 2.56 7.95 -17.80
C ARG A 42 1.37 8.55 -17.02
N LYS A 43 0.29 7.78 -16.83
CA LYS A 43 -0.89 8.21 -16.06
C LYS A 43 -0.66 8.21 -14.54
N GLY A 44 0.14 7.29 -14.02
CA GLY A 44 0.48 7.16 -12.61
C GLY A 44 1.41 8.29 -12.13
N ILE A 45 2.35 8.71 -12.99
CA ILE A 45 3.18 9.90 -12.78
C ILE A 45 2.31 11.16 -12.79
N ALA A 46 1.38 11.28 -13.74
CA ALA A 46 0.50 12.45 -13.85
C ALA A 46 -0.50 12.57 -12.68
N SER A 47 -0.93 11.45 -12.10
CA SER A 47 -1.96 11.44 -11.05
C SER A 47 -1.43 11.39 -9.61
N ARG A 48 -0.12 11.13 -9.40
CA ARG A 48 0.47 10.81 -8.08
C ARG A 48 -0.20 9.65 -7.33
N LYS A 49 -1.10 8.89 -7.97
CA LYS A 49 -1.88 7.79 -7.38
C LYS A 49 -1.18 6.41 -7.46
N GLY A 50 0.02 6.37 -8.02
CA GLY A 50 0.81 5.14 -8.17
C GLY A 50 0.27 4.21 -9.26
N LEU A 51 1.14 3.31 -9.75
CA LEU A 51 0.81 2.36 -10.82
C LEU A 51 -0.29 1.36 -10.42
N GLY A 52 -0.36 1.01 -9.13
CA GLY A 52 -1.33 0.05 -8.59
C GLY A 52 -2.78 0.52 -8.74
N ALA A 53 -3.06 1.80 -8.48
CA ALA A 53 -4.42 2.33 -8.64
C ALA A 53 -4.91 2.21 -10.09
N TYR A 54 -4.04 2.50 -11.07
CA TYR A 54 -4.35 2.32 -12.48
C TYR A 54 -4.50 0.84 -12.87
N TYR A 55 -3.60 -0.02 -12.40
CA TYR A 55 -3.59 -1.45 -12.73
C TYR A 55 -4.85 -2.17 -12.23
N PHE A 56 -5.23 -1.94 -10.96
CA PHE A 56 -6.36 -2.60 -10.33
C PHE A 56 -7.70 -1.88 -10.58
N GLY A 57 -7.66 -0.64 -11.06
CA GLY A 57 -8.84 0.20 -11.28
C GLY A 57 -9.35 0.83 -9.98
N TYR A 58 -8.47 1.09 -9.02
CA TYR A 58 -8.83 1.78 -7.78
C TYR A 58 -9.08 3.26 -8.06
N GLY A 59 -10.26 3.73 -7.66
CA GLY A 59 -10.65 5.14 -7.72
C GLY A 59 -10.41 5.85 -6.39
N GLU A 60 -10.77 7.13 -6.35
CA GLU A 60 -10.91 7.83 -5.07
C GLU A 60 -12.09 7.25 -4.31
N VAL A 61 -11.90 6.97 -3.02
CA VAL A 61 -13.01 6.70 -2.11
C VAL A 61 -13.60 8.05 -1.67
N LYS A 62 -14.92 8.17 -1.76
CA LYS A 62 -15.63 9.40 -1.36
C LYS A 62 -15.43 9.69 0.13
N GLU A 63 -15.40 8.64 0.93
CA GLU A 63 -15.21 8.69 2.38
C GLU A 63 -14.14 7.67 2.77
N PRO A 64 -13.14 8.05 3.59
CA PRO A 64 -12.15 7.12 4.11
C PRO A 64 -12.81 5.96 4.86
N VAL A 65 -12.21 4.77 4.76
CA VAL A 65 -12.65 3.60 5.51
C VAL A 65 -12.36 3.82 6.99
N ARG A 66 -13.41 3.70 7.80
CA ARG A 66 -13.31 3.80 9.26
C ARG A 66 -12.75 2.51 9.85
N VAL A 67 -11.67 2.60 10.60
CA VAL A 67 -10.98 1.44 11.17
C VAL A 67 -10.75 1.59 12.67
N GLY A 68 -10.66 0.45 13.35
CA GLY A 68 -10.11 0.35 14.70
C GLY A 68 -8.77 -0.37 14.67
N VAL A 69 -7.77 0.13 15.42
CA VAL A 69 -6.45 -0.50 15.53
C VAL A 69 -6.35 -1.28 16.83
N ILE A 70 -6.10 -2.59 16.76
CA ILE A 70 -5.91 -3.45 17.94
C ILE A 70 -4.44 -3.86 18.02
N GLY A 71 -3.80 -3.54 19.13
CA GLY A 71 -2.36 -3.70 19.33
C GLY A 71 -1.58 -2.52 18.76
N THR A 72 -1.26 -1.54 19.62
CA THR A 72 -0.44 -0.36 19.30
C THR A 72 0.94 -0.44 19.93
N GLY A 73 1.46 -1.66 20.06
CA GLY A 73 2.84 -1.94 20.43
C GLY A 73 3.85 -1.46 19.37
N ASP A 74 4.98 -2.13 19.32
CA ASP A 74 6.11 -1.70 18.49
C ASP A 74 5.81 -1.75 16.98
N GLU A 75 5.26 -2.87 16.50
CA GLU A 75 4.86 -3.02 15.10
C GLU A 75 3.65 -2.15 14.77
N GLY A 76 2.63 -2.14 15.64
CA GLY A 76 1.42 -1.32 15.44
C GLY A 76 1.74 0.17 15.31
N SER A 77 2.66 0.69 16.13
CA SER A 77 3.10 2.09 16.04
C SER A 77 3.83 2.41 14.74
N VAL A 78 4.56 1.44 14.17
CA VAL A 78 5.20 1.60 12.85
C VAL A 78 4.15 1.59 11.73
N LEU A 79 3.18 0.67 11.79
CA LEU A 79 2.11 0.57 10.79
C LEU A 79 1.18 1.79 10.80
N ILE A 80 0.96 2.42 11.96
CA ILE A 80 0.27 3.72 12.05
C ILE A 80 0.96 4.77 11.16
N GLY A 81 2.29 4.79 11.13
CA GLY A 81 3.06 5.70 10.27
C GLY A 81 2.87 5.48 8.77
N ALA A 82 2.38 4.30 8.35
CA ALA A 82 2.11 3.98 6.95
C ALA A 82 0.65 4.26 6.52
N LEU A 83 -0.20 4.73 7.43
CA LEU A 83 -1.58 5.06 7.12
C LEU A 83 -1.66 6.21 6.11
N ASN A 84 -2.67 6.13 5.23
CA ASN A 84 -3.01 7.20 4.32
C ASN A 84 -4.35 7.82 4.73
N PRO A 85 -4.35 9.03 5.32
CA PRO A 85 -5.59 9.70 5.77
C PRO A 85 -6.65 9.91 4.69
N ALA A 86 -6.27 9.91 3.41
CA ALA A 86 -7.22 10.02 2.30
C ALA A 86 -8.06 8.74 2.10
N TYR A 87 -7.62 7.60 2.62
CA TYR A 87 -8.28 6.30 2.44
C TYR A 87 -8.69 5.63 3.75
N ILE A 88 -8.03 5.98 4.87
CA ILE A 88 -8.26 5.38 6.17
C ILE A 88 -8.49 6.46 7.22
N GLU A 89 -9.57 6.33 7.98
CA GLU A 89 -9.87 7.14 9.16
C GLU A 89 -9.85 6.23 10.40
N VAL A 90 -8.85 6.42 11.26
CA VAL A 90 -8.80 5.69 12.55
C VAL A 90 -9.84 6.27 13.50
N ARG A 91 -10.78 5.44 13.95
CA ARG A 91 -11.86 5.81 14.86
C ARG A 91 -11.65 5.32 16.29
N SER A 92 -10.84 4.28 16.46
CA SER A 92 -10.55 3.72 17.76
C SER A 92 -9.20 3.03 17.77
N ILE A 93 -8.61 2.97 18.96
CA ILE A 93 -7.41 2.19 19.24
C ILE A 93 -7.67 1.33 20.48
N ALA A 94 -7.01 0.17 20.55
CA ALA A 94 -7.05 -0.69 21.71
C ALA A 94 -5.69 -1.36 21.91
N ASP A 95 -5.18 -1.34 23.14
CA ASP A 95 -3.98 -2.06 23.56
C ASP A 95 -4.11 -2.39 25.05
N LEU A 96 -3.46 -3.47 25.48
CA LEU A 96 -3.44 -3.88 26.88
C LEU A 96 -2.65 -2.89 27.75
N ARG A 97 -1.62 -2.24 27.18
CA ARG A 97 -0.67 -1.42 27.92
C ARG A 97 -1.02 0.06 27.78
N PRO A 98 -1.24 0.80 28.89
CA PRO A 98 -1.53 2.23 28.84
C PRO A 98 -0.46 3.05 28.07
N TYR A 99 0.80 2.67 28.21
CA TYR A 99 1.90 3.30 27.46
C TYR A 99 1.76 3.14 25.94
N SER A 100 1.32 1.97 25.45
CA SER A 100 1.09 1.73 24.02
C SER A 100 -0.04 2.60 23.47
N LEU A 101 -1.09 2.84 24.28
CA LEU A 101 -2.19 3.73 23.90
C LEU A 101 -1.71 5.17 23.73
N HIS A 102 -0.95 5.68 24.69
CA HIS A 102 -0.35 7.02 24.60
C HIS A 102 0.58 7.14 23.39
N ARG A 103 1.48 6.17 23.19
CA ARG A 103 2.40 6.16 22.05
C ARG A 103 1.68 6.08 20.70
N ALA A 104 0.51 5.44 20.63
CA ALA A 104 -0.28 5.39 19.40
C ALA A 104 -0.68 6.80 18.91
N PHE A 105 -0.96 7.73 19.83
CA PHE A 105 -1.29 9.12 19.49
C PHE A 105 -0.05 9.99 19.32
N HIS A 106 0.85 9.98 20.31
CA HIS A 106 1.96 10.93 20.41
C HIS A 106 3.24 10.49 19.70
N GLY A 107 3.29 9.23 19.26
CA GLY A 107 4.51 8.63 18.75
C GLY A 107 5.53 8.36 19.85
N GLU A 108 6.73 7.97 19.43
CA GLU A 108 7.84 7.65 20.32
C GLU A 108 9.00 8.62 20.14
N ALA A 109 9.38 9.29 21.23
CA ALA A 109 10.47 10.25 21.23
C ALA A 109 11.78 9.58 20.79
N GLY A 110 12.44 10.17 19.79
CA GLY A 110 13.70 9.65 19.25
C GLY A 110 13.55 8.49 18.25
N VAL A 111 12.33 8.03 17.95
CA VAL A 111 12.07 6.94 17.00
C VAL A 111 11.16 7.42 15.87
N SER A 112 11.77 7.93 14.80
CA SER A 112 11.06 8.54 13.66
C SER A 112 10.06 7.63 12.95
N VAL A 113 10.30 6.31 13.00
CA VAL A 113 9.41 5.30 12.39
C VAL A 113 8.12 5.07 13.18
N ARG A 114 7.96 5.67 14.37
CA ARG A 114 6.78 5.59 15.24
C ARG A 114 6.20 7.00 15.47
N PRO A 115 5.61 7.64 14.45
CA PRO A 115 5.25 9.06 14.51
C PRO A 115 3.98 9.36 15.32
N GLY A 116 3.11 8.36 15.53
CA GLY A 116 1.81 8.53 16.19
C GLY A 116 0.73 9.15 15.29
N LEU A 117 -0.52 8.98 15.70
CA LEU A 117 -1.71 9.42 14.96
C LEU A 117 -1.78 10.94 14.84
N LEU A 118 -1.36 11.70 15.86
CA LEU A 118 -1.37 13.16 15.82
C LEU A 118 -0.52 13.69 14.67
N SER A 119 0.68 13.13 14.50
CA SER A 119 1.58 13.50 13.40
C SER A 119 1.05 13.03 12.04
N VAL A 120 0.46 11.84 11.95
CA VAL A 120 -0.03 11.27 10.69
C VAL A 120 -1.24 12.03 10.16
N TYR A 121 -2.16 12.41 11.04
CA TYR A 121 -3.40 13.09 10.68
C TYR A 121 -3.34 14.62 10.82
N GLY A 122 -2.29 15.17 11.44
CA GLY A 122 -2.18 16.60 11.71
C GLY A 122 -3.18 17.09 12.77
N TRP A 123 -3.58 16.20 13.69
CA TRP A 123 -4.48 16.54 14.79
C TRP A 123 -3.75 17.36 15.86
N LYS A 124 -4.50 18.22 16.56
CA LYS A 124 -3.95 19.06 17.64
C LYS A 124 -3.79 18.29 18.94
N ASP A 125 -4.75 17.43 19.23
CA ASP A 125 -4.85 16.62 20.43
C ASP A 125 -5.62 15.33 20.12
N GLU A 126 -5.85 14.51 21.14
CA GLU A 126 -6.50 13.20 21.02
C GLU A 126 -8.04 13.29 20.83
N THR A 127 -8.62 14.49 20.85
CA THR A 127 -10.08 14.72 20.90
C THR A 127 -10.68 15.40 19.68
#